data_AF-A0A4R3JZY0-F1
#
_entry.id   AF-A0A4R3JZY0-F1
#
_cell.length_a   1.000
_cell.length_b   1.000
_cell.length_c   1.000
_cell.angle_alpha   90.00
_cell.angle_beta   90.00
_cell.angle_gamma   90.00
#
_symmetry.space_group_name_H-M   'P 1'
#
loop_
_entity.id
_entity.type
_entity.pdbx_description
1 polymer ?
#
loop_
_entity_poly.entity_id
_entity_poly.type
_entity_poly.pdbx_seq_one_letter_code
_entity_poly.pdbx_strand_id
1 'polypeptide(L)'
;MQYSNELREAVLRRLLPPQNESISKVASAEGISEQTLRNWLAKAKTDGTSASDFERPADKWSTQDKFLIVVETASMNEEALAEYARKKGLYVDQIKSWRDACLNANGGVAKEAARLHKELKATERENRKLGKELARKEKALAETAALLVLRKKADAIWGDNEDE
;
A
#
# COMPACT_ATOMS: atom_id res chain seq x y z
N MET A 1 18.02 16.83 -4.13
CA MET A 1 18.21 15.37 -4.10
C MET A 1 17.19 14.80 -3.12
N GLN A 2 16.26 13.96 -3.59
CA GLN A 2 15.27 13.32 -2.72
C GLN A 2 15.82 11.95 -2.31
N TYR A 3 15.92 11.72 -1.00
CA TYR A 3 16.28 10.42 -0.44
C TYR A 3 15.01 9.59 -0.27
N SER A 4 15.09 8.27 -0.47
CA SER A 4 13.94 7.39 -0.26
C SER A 4 13.58 7.31 1.23
N ASN A 5 12.32 7.00 1.53
CA ASN A 5 11.88 6.82 2.91
C ASN A 5 12.58 5.64 3.56
N GLU A 6 12.81 4.53 2.83
CA GLU A 6 13.49 3.35 3.40
C GLU A 6 14.92 3.66 3.82
N LEU A 7 15.65 4.46 3.02
CA LEU A 7 17.01 4.89 3.35
C LEU A 7 17.02 5.79 4.59
N ARG A 8 16.08 6.74 4.67
CA ARG A 8 15.96 7.64 5.82
C ARG A 8 15.66 6.87 7.12
N GLU A 9 14.75 5.89 7.06
CA GLU A 9 14.38 5.04 8.20
C GLU A 9 15.57 4.17 8.66
N ALA A 10 16.28 3.54 7.73
CA ALA A 10 17.46 2.72 8.04
C ALA A 10 18.56 3.53 8.72
N VAL A 11 18.80 4.76 8.25
CA VAL A 11 19.77 5.69 8.82
C VAL A 11 19.35 6.15 10.21
N LEU A 12 18.08 6.51 10.41
CA LEU A 12 17.56 6.93 11.71
C LEU A 12 17.63 5.82 12.76
N ARG A 13 17.41 4.56 12.37
CA ARG A 13 17.59 3.40 13.26
C ARG A 13 19.01 3.28 13.81
N ARG A 14 20.02 3.63 13.03
CA ARG A 14 21.43 3.60 13.47
C ARG A 14 21.78 4.78 14.39
N LEU A 15 21.19 5.95 14.14
CA LEU A 15 21.48 7.19 14.88
C LEU A 15 20.70 7.33 16.20
N LEU A 16 19.53 6.71 16.32
CA LEU A 16 18.69 6.75 17.51
C LEU A 16 19.08 5.63 18.52
N PRO A 17 18.67 5.74 19.80
CA PRO A 17 18.78 4.63 20.74
C PRO A 17 18.04 3.39 20.23
N PRO A 18 18.58 2.16 20.39
CA PRO A 18 19.71 1.80 21.25
C PRO A 18 21.11 1.90 20.61
N GLN A 19 21.22 1.98 19.28
CA GLN A 19 22.52 1.94 18.60
C GLN A 19 23.38 3.19 18.82
N ASN A 20 22.77 4.39 18.80
CA ASN A 20 23.44 5.68 19.03
C ASN A 20 24.76 5.84 18.23
N GLU A 21 24.79 5.43 16.96
CA GLU A 21 25.99 5.60 16.13
C GLU A 21 26.28 7.09 15.87
N SER A 22 27.56 7.44 15.73
CA SER A 22 27.96 8.83 15.49
C SER A 22 27.56 9.29 14.08
N ILE A 23 27.09 10.54 13.98
CA ILE A 23 26.66 11.16 12.72
C ILE A 23 27.77 11.11 11.67
N SER A 24 29.02 11.36 12.07
CA SER A 24 30.17 11.38 11.15
C SER A 24 30.46 10.00 10.55
N LYS A 25 30.29 8.93 11.35
CA LYS A 25 30.45 7.54 10.90
C LYS A 25 29.36 7.16 9.89
N VAL A 26 28.10 7.50 10.18
CA VAL A 26 26.97 7.22 9.29
C VAL A 26 27.04 8.06 8.01
N ALA A 27 27.44 9.33 8.11
CA ALA A 27 27.66 10.22 6.96
C ALA A 27 28.71 9.65 5.98
N SER A 28 29.84 9.19 6.51
CA SER A 28 30.91 8.59 5.71
C SER A 28 30.49 7.26 5.08
N ALA A 29 29.70 6.45 5.79
CA ALA A 29 29.25 5.14 5.31
C ALA A 29 28.18 5.23 4.21
N GLU A 30 27.22 6.14 4.37
CA GLU A 30 26.06 6.25 3.46
C GLU A 30 26.27 7.31 2.36
N GLY A 31 27.37 8.08 2.43
CA GLY A 31 27.64 9.18 1.50
C GLY A 31 26.67 10.36 1.64
N ILE A 32 26.07 10.54 2.83
CA ILE A 32 25.07 11.57 3.12
C ILE A 32 25.72 12.69 3.93
N SER A 33 25.39 13.95 3.62
CA SER A 33 25.93 15.09 4.37
C SER A 33 25.51 15.05 5.85
N GLU A 34 26.43 15.39 6.76
CA GLU A 34 26.12 15.43 8.20
C GLU A 34 24.94 16.37 8.52
N GLN A 35 24.80 17.46 7.77
CA GLN A 35 23.71 18.40 7.94
C GLN A 35 22.34 17.77 7.65
N THR A 36 22.25 16.93 6.63
CA THR A 36 21.02 16.18 6.32
C THR A 36 20.66 15.23 7.45
N LEU A 37 21.64 14.50 7.99
CA LEU A 37 21.44 13.57 9.11
C LEU A 37 20.97 14.29 10.38
N ARG A 38 21.57 15.44 10.70
CA ARG A 38 21.15 16.29 11.82
C ARG A 38 19.71 16.78 11.68
N ASN A 39 19.31 17.19 10.48
CA ASN A 39 17.94 17.62 10.21
C ASN A 39 16.93 16.47 10.38
N TRP A 40 17.28 15.26 9.93
CA TRP A 40 16.43 14.08 10.13
C TRP A 40 16.30 13.70 11.60
N LEU A 41 17.39 13.76 12.36
CA LEU A 41 17.39 13.47 13.79
C LEU A 41 16.57 14.50 14.57
N ALA A 42 16.70 15.79 14.24
CA ALA A 42 15.90 16.85 14.84
C ALA A 42 14.41 16.64 14.59
N LYS A 43 14.04 16.29 13.34
CA LYS A 43 12.66 15.97 12.99
C LYS A 43 12.14 14.73 13.71
N ALA A 44 12.94 13.66 13.81
CA ALA A 44 12.55 12.48 14.57
C ALA A 44 12.30 12.82 16.06
N LYS A 45 13.12 13.69 16.66
CA LYS A 45 12.92 14.16 18.04
C LYS A 45 11.65 15.00 18.21
N THR A 46 11.33 15.89 17.28
CA THR A 46 10.09 16.68 17.35
C THR A 46 8.85 15.82 17.18
N ASP A 47 8.94 14.81 16.31
CA ASP A 47 7.84 13.91 15.99
C ASP A 47 7.71 12.78 17.03
N GLY A 48 8.57 12.74 18.06
CA GLY A 48 8.58 11.71 19.09
C GLY A 48 8.99 10.32 18.58
N THR A 49 9.63 10.25 17.41
CA THR A 49 9.95 9.00 16.73
C THR A 49 11.18 8.32 17.34
N SER A 50 11.00 7.05 17.67
CA SER A 50 11.98 6.14 18.25
C SER A 50 12.53 5.17 17.19
N ALA A 51 13.68 4.53 17.46
CA ALA A 51 14.21 3.51 16.55
C ALA A 51 13.26 2.31 16.35
N SER A 52 12.41 2.03 17.36
CA SER A 52 11.35 1.01 17.29
C SER A 52 10.23 1.36 16.32
N ASP A 53 9.99 2.64 16.03
CA ASP A 53 8.99 3.05 15.04
C ASP A 53 9.46 2.77 13.60
N PHE A 54 10.79 2.61 13.42
CA PHE A 54 11.43 2.20 12.18
C PHE A 54 11.82 0.72 12.17
N GLU A 55 11.43 -0.04 13.20
CA GLU A 55 11.33 -1.47 13.03
C GLU A 55 10.26 -1.70 11.98
N ARG A 56 10.69 -1.91 10.73
CA ARG A 56 9.92 -2.74 9.82
C ARG A 56 9.44 -3.92 10.67
N PRO A 57 8.14 -4.28 10.65
CA PRO A 57 7.73 -5.64 10.96
C PRO A 57 8.21 -6.53 9.81
N ALA A 58 9.52 -6.53 9.56
CA ALA A 58 10.21 -7.60 8.89
C ALA A 58 10.39 -8.62 10.00
N ASP A 59 9.30 -9.34 10.26
CA ASP A 59 9.40 -10.63 10.89
C ASP A 59 10.52 -11.36 10.15
N LYS A 60 11.67 -11.57 10.82
CA LYS A 60 12.84 -12.27 10.27
C LYS A 60 12.47 -13.66 9.71
N TRP A 61 11.26 -14.10 10.05
CA TRP A 61 10.60 -15.31 9.64
C TRP A 61 9.68 -15.03 8.44
N SER A 62 9.97 -15.71 7.32
CA SER A 62 9.05 -15.75 6.18
C SER A 62 7.73 -16.40 6.58
N THR A 63 6.65 -16.22 5.79
CA THR A 63 5.38 -16.92 6.02
C THR A 63 5.56 -18.44 6.06
N GLN A 64 6.47 -18.97 5.25
CA GLN A 64 6.84 -20.38 5.25
C GLN A 64 7.51 -20.80 6.57
N ASP A 65 8.43 -19.98 7.09
CA ASP A 65 9.10 -20.28 8.37
C ASP A 65 8.12 -20.25 9.54
N LYS A 66 7.23 -19.24 9.57
CA LYS A 66 6.17 -19.16 10.59
C LYS A 66 5.27 -20.39 10.56
N PHE A 67 4.88 -20.82 9.36
CA PHE A 67 4.09 -22.04 9.19
C PHE A 67 4.85 -23.27 9.69
N LEU A 68 6.14 -23.43 9.34
CA LEU A 68 6.95 -24.54 9.81
C LEU A 68 7.07 -24.57 11.34
N ILE A 69 7.29 -23.42 11.96
CA ILE A 69 7.33 -23.28 13.43
C ILE A 69 5.99 -23.68 14.06
N VAL A 70 4.86 -23.26 13.49
CA VAL A 70 3.53 -23.66 13.96
C VAL A 70 3.34 -25.19 13.86
N VAL A 71 3.81 -25.81 12.77
CA VAL A 71 3.75 -27.27 12.58
C VAL A 71 4.65 -28.00 13.58
N GLU A 72 5.90 -27.58 13.74
CA GLU A 72 6.87 -28.18 14.68
C GLU A 72 6.38 -28.11 16.13
N THR A 73 5.71 -27.01 16.50
CA THR A 73 5.23 -26.78 17.87
C THR A 73 3.83 -27.31 18.13
N ALA A 74 3.15 -27.90 17.13
CA ALA A 74 1.75 -28.30 17.24
C ALA A 74 1.48 -29.33 18.35
N SER A 75 2.42 -30.26 18.58
CA SER A 75 2.30 -31.31 19.62
C SER A 75 3.07 -31.00 20.90
N MET A 76 3.71 -29.83 21.01
CA MET A 76 4.51 -29.47 22.18
C MET A 76 3.61 -29.01 23.34
N ASN A 77 3.98 -29.39 24.56
CA ASN A 77 3.38 -28.82 25.77
C ASN A 77 3.97 -27.42 26.07
N GLU A 78 3.43 -26.70 27.05
CA GLU A 78 3.85 -25.31 27.36
C GLU A 78 5.33 -25.20 27.76
N GLU A 79 5.88 -26.21 28.45
CA GLU A 79 7.30 -26.23 28.84
C GLU A 79 8.23 -26.38 27.63
N ALA A 80 7.95 -27.37 26.76
CA ALA A 80 8.70 -27.60 25.53
C ALA A 80 8.55 -26.41 24.57
N LEU A 81 7.38 -25.78 24.50
CA LEU A 81 7.13 -24.58 23.71
C LEU A 81 7.96 -23.40 24.20
N ALA A 82 8.03 -23.18 25.52
CA ALA A 82 8.83 -22.11 26.11
C ALA A 82 10.34 -22.34 25.91
N GLU A 83 10.80 -23.59 25.94
CA GLU A 83 12.19 -23.93 25.61
C GLU A 83 12.50 -23.73 24.12
N TYR A 84 11.61 -24.18 23.24
CA TYR A 84 11.73 -23.99 21.79
C TYR A 84 11.78 -22.50 21.42
N ALA A 85 10.88 -21.70 21.98
CA ALA A 85 10.81 -20.26 21.76
C ALA A 85 12.12 -19.57 22.15
N ARG A 86 12.68 -19.90 23.31
CA ARG A 86 13.99 -19.40 23.76
C ARG A 86 15.12 -19.78 22.80
N LYS A 87 15.17 -21.04 22.33
CA LYS A 87 16.20 -21.51 21.37
C LYS A 87 16.14 -20.78 20.03
N LYS A 88 14.93 -20.45 19.56
CA LYS A 88 14.71 -19.75 18.27
C LYS A 88 14.72 -18.22 18.40
N GLY A 89 14.87 -17.68 19.62
CA GLY A 89 14.78 -16.24 19.86
C GLY A 89 13.40 -15.69 19.49
N LEU A 90 12.36 -16.35 20.01
CA LEU A 90 10.94 -16.09 19.83
C LEU A 90 10.25 -15.97 21.18
N TYR A 91 9.12 -15.25 21.21
CA TYR A 91 8.19 -15.28 22.33
C TYR A 91 7.11 -16.33 22.10
N VAL A 92 6.67 -16.99 23.17
CA VAL A 92 5.58 -17.98 23.12
C VAL A 92 4.32 -17.38 22.50
N ASP A 93 4.00 -16.13 22.85
CA ASP A 93 2.83 -15.43 22.31
C ASP A 93 2.90 -15.19 20.80
N GLN A 94 4.10 -15.05 20.23
CA GLN A 94 4.27 -14.96 18.77
C GLN A 94 3.89 -16.27 18.08
N ILE A 95 4.32 -17.40 18.64
CA ILE A 95 4.00 -18.73 18.10
C ILE A 95 2.50 -19.01 18.22
N LYS A 96 1.88 -18.63 19.35
CA LYS A 96 0.43 -18.73 19.55
C LYS A 96 -0.34 -17.85 18.55
N SER A 97 0.08 -16.60 18.37
CA SER A 97 -0.49 -15.70 17.36
C SER A 97 -0.42 -16.27 15.95
N TRP A 98 0.70 -16.89 15.56
CA TRP A 98 0.82 -17.52 14.23
C TRP A 98 -0.03 -18.77 14.10
N ARG A 99 -0.16 -19.56 15.17
CA ARG A 99 -1.07 -20.71 15.21
C ARG A 99 -2.51 -20.28 14.99
N ASP A 100 -2.95 -19.24 15.69
CA ASP A 100 -4.28 -18.67 15.53
C ASP A 100 -4.49 -18.11 14.13
N ALA A 101 -3.50 -17.41 13.58
CA ALA A 101 -3.55 -16.94 12.20
C ALA A 101 -3.67 -18.10 11.20
N CYS A 102 -2.96 -19.21 11.40
CA CYS A 102 -3.07 -20.41 10.54
C CYS A 102 -4.45 -21.07 10.63
N LEU A 103 -5.01 -21.19 11.84
CA LEU A 103 -6.35 -21.77 12.05
C LEU A 103 -7.44 -20.91 11.42
N ASN A 104 -7.29 -19.59 11.50
CA ASN A 104 -8.29 -18.64 11.00
C ASN A 104 -8.08 -18.26 9.52
N ALA A 105 -6.96 -18.62 8.90
CA ALA A 105 -6.62 -18.24 7.53
C ALA A 105 -7.69 -18.65 6.51
N ASN A 106 -8.36 -19.78 6.72
CA ASN A 106 -9.42 -20.28 5.84
C ASN A 106 -10.83 -19.93 6.33
N GLY A 107 -10.96 -19.38 7.55
CA GLY A 107 -12.22 -19.06 8.23
C GLY A 107 -12.89 -17.81 7.68
N GLY A 108 -13.27 -17.83 6.39
CA GLY A 108 -13.95 -16.70 5.75
C GLY A 108 -13.62 -16.49 4.29
N VAL A 109 -12.55 -17.13 3.78
CA VAL A 109 -12.07 -16.97 2.40
C VAL A 109 -13.16 -17.30 1.39
N ALA A 110 -13.90 -18.39 1.58
CA ALA A 110 -14.97 -18.77 0.66
C ALA A 110 -16.14 -17.76 0.64
N LYS A 111 -16.50 -17.21 1.81
CA LYS A 111 -17.58 -16.22 1.94
C LYS A 111 -17.17 -14.87 1.36
N GLU A 112 -15.92 -14.47 1.59
CA GLU A 112 -15.36 -13.23 1.06
C GLU A 112 -15.14 -13.31 -0.45
N ALA A 113 -14.64 -14.43 -0.97
CA ALA A 113 -14.54 -14.67 -2.41
C ALA A 113 -15.91 -14.62 -3.10
N ALA A 114 -16.94 -15.21 -2.49
CA ALA A 114 -18.31 -15.13 -2.99
C ALA A 114 -18.86 -13.69 -2.98
N ARG A 115 -18.56 -12.90 -1.93
CA ARG A 115 -18.93 -11.49 -1.85
C ARG A 115 -18.26 -10.67 -2.94
N LEU A 116 -16.94 -10.78 -3.07
CA LEU A 116 -16.15 -10.07 -4.07
C LEU A 116 -16.60 -10.41 -5.50
N HIS A 117 -16.89 -11.68 -5.78
CA HIS A 117 -17.39 -12.09 -7.09
C HIS A 117 -18.78 -11.49 -7.40
N LYS A 118 -19.65 -11.36 -6.39
CA LYS A 118 -20.97 -10.73 -6.56
C LYS A 118 -20.83 -9.23 -6.82
N GLU A 119 -19.93 -8.55 -6.10
CA GLU A 119 -19.63 -7.13 -6.29
C GLU A 119 -19.04 -6.88 -7.67
N LEU A 120 -18.03 -7.65 -8.09
CA LEU A 120 -17.43 -7.56 -9.42
C LEU A 120 -18.49 -7.65 -10.52
N LYS A 121 -19.38 -8.63 -10.44
CA LYS A 121 -20.45 -8.82 -11.42
C LYS A 121 -21.47 -7.67 -11.42
N ALA A 122 -21.72 -7.05 -10.26
CA ALA A 122 -22.58 -5.87 -10.17
C ALA A 122 -21.92 -4.66 -10.86
N THR A 123 -20.65 -4.41 -10.56
CA THR A 123 -19.86 -3.31 -11.15
C THR A 123 -19.71 -3.48 -12.66
N GLU A 124 -19.47 -4.69 -13.17
CA GLU A 124 -19.40 -4.97 -14.61
C GLU A 124 -20.72 -4.64 -15.32
N ARG A 125 -21.85 -4.98 -14.70
CA ARG A 125 -23.19 -4.67 -15.25
C ARG A 125 -23.43 -3.17 -15.31
N GLU A 126 -23.04 -2.46 -14.25
CA GLU A 126 -23.15 -1.00 -14.17
C GLU A 126 -22.26 -0.32 -15.21
N ASN A 127 -20.99 -0.71 -15.31
CA ASN A 127 -20.08 -0.23 -16.35
C ASN A 127 -20.63 -0.45 -17.76
N ARG A 128 -21.22 -1.62 -18.03
CA ARG A 128 -21.83 -1.89 -19.33
C ARG A 128 -23.05 -1.02 -19.60
N LYS A 129 -23.84 -0.71 -18.57
CA LYS A 129 -25.00 0.20 -18.69
C LYS A 129 -24.53 1.62 -18.95
N LEU A 130 -23.59 2.12 -18.15
CA LEU A 130 -23.01 3.45 -18.31
C LEU A 130 -22.34 3.62 -19.67
N GLY A 131 -21.59 2.63 -20.14
CA GLY A 131 -20.97 2.66 -21.47
C GLY A 131 -21.99 2.76 -22.61
N LYS A 132 -23.15 2.09 -22.50
CA LYS A 132 -24.24 2.24 -23.48
C LYS A 132 -24.89 3.61 -23.44
N GLU A 133 -25.10 4.17 -22.25
CA GLU A 133 -25.67 5.50 -22.09
C GLU A 133 -24.72 6.57 -22.61
N LEU A 134 -23.43 6.43 -22.35
CA LEU A 134 -22.38 7.32 -22.87
C LEU A 134 -22.39 7.31 -24.40
N ALA A 135 -22.34 6.14 -25.03
CA ALA A 135 -22.36 6.02 -26.49
C ALA A 135 -23.62 6.65 -27.14
N ARG A 136 -24.78 6.52 -26.50
CA ARG A 136 -26.01 7.18 -26.97
C ARG A 136 -25.93 8.70 -26.87
N LYS A 137 -25.40 9.21 -25.75
CA LYS A 137 -25.23 10.66 -25.53
C LYS A 137 -24.19 11.24 -26.49
N GLU A 138 -23.09 10.55 -26.74
CA GLU A 138 -22.07 10.94 -27.73
C GLU A 138 -22.64 10.99 -29.15
N LYS A 139 -23.47 10.00 -29.55
CA LYS A 139 -24.14 10.02 -30.85
C LYS A 139 -25.07 11.22 -31.00
N ALA A 140 -25.92 11.49 -30.00
CA ALA A 140 -26.81 12.64 -30.02
C ALA A 140 -26.03 13.97 -30.05
N LEU A 141 -24.93 14.07 -29.29
CA LEU A 141 -24.03 15.23 -29.32
C LEU A 141 -23.38 15.43 -30.69
N ALA A 142 -22.96 14.34 -31.35
CA ALA A 142 -22.38 14.40 -32.69
C ALA A 142 -23.43 14.85 -33.73
N GLU A 143 -24.66 14.37 -33.64
CA GLU A 143 -25.77 14.78 -34.51
C GLU A 143 -26.09 16.28 -34.32
N THR A 144 -26.16 16.80 -33.09
CA THR A 144 -26.38 18.23 -32.86
C THR A 144 -25.22 19.08 -33.36
N ALA A 145 -23.98 18.65 -33.14
CA ALA A 145 -22.81 19.33 -33.69
C ALA A 145 -22.85 19.38 -35.23
N ALA A 146 -23.23 18.29 -35.89
CA ALA A 146 -23.39 18.25 -37.34
C ALA A 146 -24.48 19.22 -37.85
N LEU A 147 -25.62 19.27 -37.16
CA LEU A 147 -26.70 20.21 -37.49
C LEU A 147 -26.27 21.68 -37.33
N LEU A 148 -25.52 22.00 -36.27
CA LEU A 148 -24.98 23.35 -36.06
C LEU A 148 -24.00 23.75 -37.17
N VAL A 149 -23.13 22.83 -37.59
CA VAL A 149 -22.20 23.07 -38.70
C VAL A 149 -22.95 23.26 -40.02
N LEU A 150 -23.97 22.44 -40.30
CA LEU A 150 -24.80 22.57 -41.50
C LEU A 150 -25.55 23.91 -41.53
N ARG A 151 -26.16 24.31 -40.42
CA ARG A 151 -26.82 25.61 -40.29
C ARG A 151 -25.86 26.76 -40.59
N LYS A 152 -24.68 26.76 -39.96
CA LYS A 152 -23.66 27.79 -40.20
C LYS A 152 -23.21 27.85 -41.66
N LYS A 153 -23.09 26.70 -42.33
CA LYS A 153 -22.74 26.65 -43.77
C LYS A 153 -23.89 27.15 -44.65
N ALA A 154 -25.13 26.83 -44.32
CA ALA A 154 -26.29 27.32 -45.05
C ALA A 154 -26.43 28.85 -44.92
N ASP A 155 -26.30 29.37 -43.69
CA ASP A 155 -26.28 30.81 -43.42
C ASP A 155 -25.14 31.50 -44.21
N ALA A 156 -23.96 30.88 -44.32
CA ALA A 156 -22.85 31.46 -45.11
C ALA A 156 -23.07 31.46 -46.63
N ILE A 157 -23.95 30.60 -47.17
CA ILE A 157 -24.21 30.50 -48.62
C ILE A 157 -25.46 31.31 -49.01
N TRP A 158 -26.51 31.26 -48.19
CA TRP A 158 -27.84 31.84 -48.47
C TRP A 158 -28.22 32.98 -47.53
N GLY A 159 -27.49 33.19 -46.44
CA GLY A 159 -27.71 34.27 -45.50
C GLY A 159 -26.94 35.52 -45.88
N ASP A 160 -27.41 36.19 -46.94
CA ASP A 160 -27.35 37.65 -47.05
C ASP A 160 -28.55 38.12 -47.88
N ASN A 161 -29.57 38.61 -47.17
CA ASN A 161 -30.60 39.54 -47.63
C ASN A 161 -31.43 39.99 -46.41
N GLU A 162 -30.79 40.64 -45.44
CA GLU A 162 -31.43 41.67 -44.60
C GLU A 162 -30.39 42.77 -44.32
N ASP A 163 -30.00 43.48 -45.39
CA ASP A 163 -29.66 44.90 -45.31
C ASP A 163 -30.86 45.68 -45.91
N GLU A 164 -31.92 45.86 -45.10
CA GLU A 164 -32.74 47.08 -44.93
C GLU A 164 -33.84 46.88 -43.87
#